data_AF-A0A9E5EXY4-F1
#
_entry.id   AF-A0A9E5EXY4-F1
#
_cell.length_a   1.000
_cell.length_b   1.000
_cell.length_c   1.000
_cell.angle_alpha   90.00
_cell.angle_beta   90.00
_cell.angle_gamma   90.00
#
_symmetry.space_group_name_H-M   'P 1'
#
loop_
_entity.id
_entity.type
_entity.pdbx_description
1 polymer ?
#
loop_
_entity_poly.entity_id
_entity_poly.type
_entity_poly.pdbx_seq_one_letter_code
_entity_poly.pdbx_strand_id
1 'polypeptide(L)'
;MPLFKNILNRRQLLTVGAAGIAGLTLPRILSASSNRAGVTSATKADSCIVIFLNGGSSHLDMWDMKPDAPAEIRGEFKPIASSVPGLMLGEHLPGLAKVMHHATLVRSMHHTVNNSHAAAVYTSLTGHDRGENGGGAKPTDIPAMGSVLARYRPPLGASVPFVSMPYVTKEGAGGPPQPGFFGGILGRSFDPMFVLRN
;
A
#
# COMPACT_ATOMS: atom_id res chain seq x y z
N MET A 1 -0.53 -50.24 59.97
CA MET A 1 -0.34 -48.85 59.49
C MET A 1 0.20 -48.91 58.06
N PRO A 2 -0.62 -48.83 56.99
CA PRO A 2 -0.11 -48.77 55.62
C PRO A 2 -0.08 -47.33 55.09
N LEU A 3 0.94 -47.08 54.27
CA LEU A 3 1.30 -45.81 53.63
C LEU A 3 0.29 -45.36 52.57
N PHE A 4 0.08 -44.04 52.49
CA PHE A 4 -0.64 -43.38 51.40
C PHE A 4 0.04 -43.66 50.04
N LYS A 5 -0.63 -44.40 49.15
CA LYS A 5 -0.26 -44.55 47.74
C LYS A 5 -0.42 -43.20 47.04
N ASN A 6 0.60 -42.73 46.31
CA ASN A 6 0.53 -41.53 45.47
C ASN A 6 -0.56 -41.68 44.40
N ILE A 7 -1.65 -40.93 44.55
CA ILE A 7 -2.90 -41.11 43.79
C ILE A 7 -2.82 -40.54 42.35
N LEU A 8 -1.77 -39.78 42.01
CA LEU A 8 -1.61 -39.19 40.67
C LEU A 8 -0.15 -39.24 40.20
N ASN A 9 0.10 -39.80 39.01
CA ASN A 9 1.41 -39.76 38.36
C ASN A 9 1.60 -38.39 37.66
N ARG A 10 2.85 -37.88 37.60
CA ARG A 10 3.24 -36.64 36.91
C ARG A 10 2.64 -36.54 35.50
N ARG A 11 2.59 -37.65 34.76
CA ARG A 11 1.98 -37.68 33.42
C ARG A 11 0.48 -37.35 33.46
N GLN A 12 -0.26 -37.88 34.42
CA GLN A 12 -1.69 -37.60 34.60
C GLN A 12 -1.93 -36.13 34.98
N LEU A 13 -1.08 -35.57 35.86
CA LEU A 13 -1.14 -34.15 36.23
C LEU A 13 -0.89 -33.24 35.01
N LEU A 14 0.11 -33.56 34.17
CA LEU A 14 0.39 -32.82 32.94
C LEU A 14 -0.73 -32.96 31.91
N THR A 15 -1.32 -34.15 31.76
CA THR A 15 -2.43 -34.37 30.84
C THR A 15 -3.67 -33.59 31.26
N VAL A 16 -4.02 -33.60 32.55
CA VAL A 16 -5.18 -32.82 33.06
C VAL A 16 -4.91 -31.31 32.99
N GLY A 17 -3.69 -30.86 33.31
CA GLY A 17 -3.29 -29.47 33.18
C GLY A 17 -3.34 -28.96 31.74
N ALA A 18 -2.81 -29.73 30.78
CA ALA A 18 -2.87 -29.39 29.36
C ALA A 18 -4.31 -29.38 28.82
N ALA A 19 -5.13 -30.35 29.22
CA ALA A 19 -6.55 -30.39 28.85
C ALA A 19 -7.35 -29.22 29.44
N GLY A 20 -7.05 -28.80 30.67
CA GLY A 20 -7.65 -27.62 31.31
C GLY A 20 -7.28 -26.32 30.61
N ILE A 21 -5.99 -26.13 30.26
CA ILE A 21 -5.53 -24.97 29.49
C ILE A 21 -6.20 -24.95 28.11
N ALA A 22 -6.18 -26.06 27.39
CA ALA A 22 -6.80 -26.16 26.07
C ALA A 22 -8.32 -25.93 26.13
N GLY A 23 -9.01 -26.48 27.13
CA GLY A 23 -10.45 -26.30 27.32
C GLY A 23 -10.84 -24.85 27.62
N LEU A 24 -10.00 -24.10 28.33
CA LEU A 24 -10.23 -22.68 28.65
C LEU A 24 -9.83 -21.73 27.51
N THR A 25 -8.81 -22.08 26.71
CA THR A 25 -8.35 -21.22 25.61
C THR A 25 -9.07 -21.48 24.29
N LEU A 26 -9.54 -22.70 24.04
CA LEU A 26 -10.16 -23.08 22.76
C LEU A 26 -11.44 -22.30 22.43
N PRO A 27 -12.39 -22.05 23.35
CA PRO A 27 -13.55 -21.21 23.06
C PRO A 27 -13.17 -19.77 22.69
N ARG A 28 -12.09 -19.25 23.27
CA ARG A 28 -11.57 -17.90 22.99
C ARG A 28 -10.84 -17.84 21.64
N ILE A 29 -10.17 -18.92 21.24
CA ILE A 29 -9.57 -19.07 19.91
C ILE A 29 -10.66 -19.23 18.85
N LEU A 30 -11.67 -20.05 19.11
CA LEU A 30 -12.82 -20.24 18.23
C LEU A 30 -13.65 -18.96 18.10
N SER A 31 -13.85 -18.18 19.18
CA SER A 31 -14.54 -16.89 19.12
C SER A 31 -13.72 -15.80 18.42
N ALA A 32 -12.39 -15.80 18.58
CA ALA A 32 -11.51 -14.95 17.80
C ALA A 32 -11.56 -15.30 16.30
N SER A 33 -11.79 -16.56 15.96
CA SER A 33 -11.99 -16.98 14.56
C SER A 33 -13.36 -16.59 14.01
N SER A 34 -14.43 -16.62 14.83
CA SER A 34 -15.78 -16.21 14.43
C SER A 34 -15.94 -14.69 14.35
N ASN A 35 -15.19 -13.90 15.12
CA ASN A 35 -15.18 -12.43 15.00
C ASN A 35 -14.56 -11.91 13.69
N ARG A 36 -13.92 -12.78 12.88
CA ARG A 36 -13.60 -12.44 11.49
C ARG A 36 -14.82 -12.41 10.57
N ALA A 37 -15.95 -12.99 10.98
CA ALA A 37 -17.22 -12.85 10.28
C ALA A 37 -17.85 -11.46 10.46
N GLY A 38 -17.27 -10.56 11.26
CA GLY A 38 -17.64 -9.14 11.31
C GLY A 38 -17.15 -8.31 10.11
N VAL A 39 -16.27 -8.88 9.27
CA VAL A 39 -15.90 -8.28 7.96
C VAL A 39 -16.91 -8.76 6.90
N THR A 40 -18.21 -8.60 7.18
CA THR A 40 -19.31 -9.16 6.37
C THR A 40 -19.85 -8.21 5.29
N SER A 41 -19.15 -7.12 5.03
CA SER A 41 -19.20 -6.47 3.73
C SER A 41 -17.80 -5.93 3.48
N ALA A 42 -16.99 -6.67 2.72
CA ALA A 42 -15.84 -6.04 2.11
C ALA A 42 -16.42 -4.94 1.21
N THR A 43 -16.33 -3.69 1.68
CA THR A 43 -16.71 -2.51 0.91
C THR A 43 -16.07 -2.65 -0.46
N LYS A 44 -16.91 -2.77 -1.49
CA LYS A 44 -16.44 -2.94 -2.86
C LYS A 44 -16.08 -1.57 -3.40
N ALA A 45 -14.89 -1.45 -3.97
CA ALA A 45 -14.51 -0.32 -4.78
C ALA A 45 -14.80 -0.68 -6.25
N ASP A 46 -15.62 0.12 -6.92
CA ASP A 46 -15.95 -0.08 -8.33
C ASP A 46 -14.87 0.47 -9.27
N SER A 47 -14.10 1.45 -8.79
CA SER A 47 -13.04 2.13 -9.55
C SER A 47 -11.90 2.55 -8.64
N CYS A 48 -10.68 2.61 -9.19
CA CYS A 48 -9.48 3.05 -8.50
C CYS A 48 -8.82 4.17 -9.30
N ILE A 49 -8.54 5.31 -8.65
CA ILE A 49 -7.79 6.42 -9.22
C ILE A 49 -6.44 6.47 -8.51
N VAL A 50 -5.37 6.39 -9.28
CA VAL A 50 -4.00 6.49 -8.77
C VAL A 50 -3.44 7.85 -9.20
N ILE A 51 -3.22 8.73 -8.22
CA ILE A 51 -2.55 10.00 -8.45
C ILE A 51 -1.07 9.80 -8.15
N PHE A 52 -0.28 9.61 -9.20
CA PHE A 52 1.17 9.48 -9.07
C PHE A 52 1.85 10.83 -9.27
N LEU A 53 2.41 11.39 -8.19
CA LEU A 53 3.13 12.66 -8.21
C LEU A 53 4.55 12.47 -8.74
N ASN A 54 4.67 12.37 -10.07
CA ASN A 54 5.96 12.22 -10.74
C ASN A 54 6.84 13.46 -10.52
N GLY A 55 8.09 13.26 -10.09
CA GLY A 55 8.96 14.32 -9.59
C GLY A 55 8.98 14.46 -8.06
N GLY A 56 8.05 13.77 -7.36
CA GLY A 56 8.08 13.57 -5.92
C GLY A 56 7.82 14.84 -5.10
N SER A 57 6.59 15.01 -4.63
CA SER A 57 6.34 15.99 -3.59
C SER A 57 6.96 15.50 -2.26
N SER A 58 7.66 16.40 -1.57
CA SER A 58 8.31 16.10 -0.30
C SER A 58 7.28 15.67 0.75
N HIS A 59 7.36 14.42 1.19
CA HIS A 59 6.52 13.91 2.28
C HIS A 59 6.69 14.68 3.60
N LEU A 60 7.89 15.21 3.87
CA LEU A 60 8.20 16.05 5.04
C LEU A 60 7.46 17.38 5.00
N ASP A 61 7.11 17.86 3.80
CA ASP A 61 6.42 19.12 3.58
C ASP A 61 4.88 18.94 3.45
N MET A 62 4.42 17.69 3.35
CA MET A 62 3.02 17.36 3.08
C MET A 62 2.30 16.68 4.25
N TRP A 63 2.64 15.42 4.54
CA TRP A 63 1.83 14.55 5.41
C TRP A 63 2.65 13.79 6.45
N ASP A 64 3.97 13.93 6.44
CA ASP A 64 4.86 13.36 7.45
C ASP A 64 5.82 14.41 8.03
N MET A 65 5.25 15.58 8.33
CA MET A 65 6.00 16.70 8.91
C MET A 65 6.69 16.32 10.22
N LYS A 66 7.81 16.99 10.49
CA LYS A 66 8.62 16.81 11.70
C LYS A 66 8.76 18.15 12.43
N PRO A 67 7.67 18.78 12.90
CA PRO A 67 7.70 20.16 13.41
C PRO A 67 8.64 20.35 14.59
N ASP A 68 8.86 19.30 15.38
CA ASP A 68 9.73 19.31 16.56
C ASP A 68 11.20 18.97 16.24
N ALA A 69 11.52 18.63 15.00
CA ALA A 69 12.90 18.38 14.58
C ALA A 69 13.68 19.71 14.42
N PRO A 70 15.03 19.66 14.42
CA PRO A 70 15.87 20.81 14.08
C PRO A 70 15.50 21.45 12.74
N ALA A 71 15.78 22.75 12.59
CA ALA A 71 15.42 23.55 11.40
C ALA A 71 16.03 23.00 10.09
N GLU A 72 17.12 22.25 10.19
CA GLU A 72 17.81 21.60 9.08
C GLU A 72 17.12 20.29 8.64
N ILE A 73 16.21 19.76 9.46
CA ILE A 73 15.49 18.50 9.23
C ILE A 73 14.01 18.75 8.96
N ARG A 74 13.38 19.65 9.73
CA ARG A 74 12.00 20.07 9.47
C ARG A 74 11.99 21.01 8.27
N GLY A 75 11.13 20.74 7.30
CA GLY A 75 10.96 21.64 6.15
C GLY A 75 10.55 23.05 6.56
N GLU A 76 10.56 23.98 5.61
CA GLU A 76 10.25 25.40 5.87
C GLU A 76 8.76 25.66 6.14
N PHE A 77 7.90 24.73 5.75
CA PHE A 77 6.45 24.89 5.84
C PHE A 77 5.90 24.61 7.24
N LYS A 78 4.78 25.25 7.55
CA LYS A 78 4.11 25.12 8.84
C LYS A 78 3.04 24.03 8.82
N PRO A 79 2.83 23.34 9.95
CA PRO A 79 1.76 22.36 10.07
C PRO A 79 0.40 23.04 10.31
N ILE A 80 -0.65 22.42 9.77
CA ILE A 80 -2.06 22.74 10.04
C ILE A 80 -2.78 21.50 10.59
N ALA A 81 -3.78 21.72 11.43
CA ALA A 81 -4.62 20.64 11.95
C ALA A 81 -5.50 20.06 10.82
N SER A 82 -5.67 18.74 10.83
CA SER A 82 -6.63 18.05 9.97
C SER A 82 -7.93 17.72 10.71
N SER A 83 -8.93 17.21 9.98
CA SER A 83 -10.18 16.69 10.56
C SER A 83 -9.97 15.45 11.44
N VAL A 84 -8.78 14.85 11.44
CA VAL A 84 -8.43 13.73 12.32
C VAL A 84 -7.62 14.27 13.50
N PRO A 85 -8.12 14.15 14.76
CA PRO A 85 -7.41 14.62 15.93
C PRO A 85 -5.99 14.05 16.03
N GLY A 86 -5.01 14.91 16.28
CA GLY A 86 -3.60 14.53 16.41
C GLY A 86 -2.88 14.29 15.08
N LEU A 87 -3.54 14.42 13.93
CA LEU A 87 -2.90 14.35 12.61
C LEU A 87 -2.76 15.74 11.99
N MET A 88 -1.51 16.12 11.72
CA MET A 88 -1.15 17.39 11.09
C MET A 88 -0.73 17.17 9.63
N LEU A 89 -1.02 18.15 8.78
CA LEU A 89 -0.57 18.22 7.38
C LEU A 89 0.11 19.57 7.12
N GLY A 90 0.79 19.74 6.00
CA GLY A 90 1.38 21.02 5.58
C GLY A 90 0.34 22.09 5.26
N GLU A 91 0.66 23.35 5.53
CA GLU A 91 -0.22 24.51 5.32
C GLU A 91 -0.73 24.68 3.87
N HIS A 92 -0.03 24.07 2.90
CA HIS A 92 -0.41 24.04 1.50
C HIS A 92 -1.44 22.95 1.13
N LEU A 93 -1.90 22.16 2.11
CA LEU A 93 -2.90 21.10 1.91
C LEU A 93 -4.23 21.36 2.66
N PRO A 94 -4.80 22.59 2.66
CA PRO A 94 -5.98 22.90 3.46
C PRO A 94 -7.23 22.12 3.01
N GLY A 95 -7.32 21.77 1.73
CA GLY A 95 -8.40 20.94 1.20
C GLY A 95 -8.34 19.51 1.75
N LEU A 96 -7.16 18.89 1.68
CA LEU A 96 -6.95 17.54 2.21
C LEU A 96 -7.14 17.49 3.73
N ALA A 97 -6.65 18.50 4.45
CA ALA A 97 -6.80 18.62 5.90
C ALA A 97 -8.27 18.55 6.33
N LYS A 98 -9.18 19.21 5.61
CA LYS A 98 -10.63 19.21 5.90
C LYS A 98 -11.28 17.84 5.71
N VAL A 99 -10.79 17.01 4.80
CA VAL A 99 -11.39 15.72 4.42
C VAL A 99 -10.56 14.51 4.89
N MET A 100 -9.56 14.72 5.74
CA MET A 100 -8.63 13.65 6.14
C MET A 100 -9.31 12.49 6.87
N HIS A 101 -10.51 12.70 7.44
CA HIS A 101 -11.35 11.66 8.05
C HIS A 101 -11.94 10.66 7.02
N HIS A 102 -11.85 10.98 5.73
CA HIS A 102 -12.16 10.08 4.63
C HIS A 102 -10.92 9.42 4.01
N ALA A 103 -9.72 9.77 4.49
CA ALA A 103 -8.46 9.28 3.95
C ALA A 103 -7.70 8.44 4.99
N THR A 104 -6.85 7.55 4.50
CA THR A 104 -5.89 6.83 5.33
C THR A 104 -4.49 7.21 4.90
N LEU A 105 -3.68 7.65 5.86
CA LEU A 105 -2.28 7.95 5.63
C LEU A 105 -1.42 6.72 5.97
N VAL A 106 -0.62 6.27 5.00
CA VAL A 106 0.31 5.14 5.17
C VAL A 106 1.75 5.69 5.22
N ARG A 107 2.43 5.51 6.36
CA ARG A 107 3.82 5.96 6.59
C ARG A 107 4.83 4.82 6.72
N SER A 108 4.38 3.58 6.52
CA SER A 108 5.21 2.38 6.68
C SER A 108 5.93 1.97 5.40
N MET A 109 5.88 2.77 4.33
CA MET A 109 6.52 2.45 3.07
C MET A 109 8.03 2.67 3.16
N HIS A 110 8.80 1.66 2.76
CA HIS A 110 10.25 1.69 2.65
C HIS A 110 10.66 0.87 1.43
N HIS A 111 11.79 1.21 0.81
CA HIS A 111 12.34 0.50 -0.33
C HIS A 111 13.88 0.51 -0.28
N THR A 112 14.48 -0.47 -0.96
CA THR A 112 15.94 -0.63 -1.08
C THR A 112 16.48 -0.19 -2.43
N VAL A 113 15.62 0.38 -3.27
CA VAL A 113 15.95 0.83 -4.63
C VAL A 113 17.06 1.87 -4.60
N ASN A 114 17.92 1.83 -5.61
CA ASN A 114 18.97 2.82 -5.82
C ASN A 114 18.41 4.25 -6.04
N ASN A 115 19.30 5.24 -6.13
CA ASN A 115 18.93 6.65 -6.31
C ASN A 115 18.59 7.01 -7.79
N SER A 116 18.17 6.04 -8.60
CA SER A 116 17.74 6.28 -9.98
C SER A 116 16.25 6.63 -10.03
N HIS A 117 15.93 7.73 -10.71
CA HIS A 117 14.55 8.20 -10.87
C HIS A 117 13.64 7.13 -11.53
N ALA A 118 14.04 6.56 -12.67
CA ALA A 118 13.29 5.47 -13.30
C ALA A 118 13.07 4.25 -12.40
N ALA A 119 14.03 3.91 -11.53
CA ALA A 119 13.94 2.74 -10.65
C ALA A 119 12.94 3.01 -9.50
N ALA A 120 12.97 4.22 -8.93
CA ALA A 120 12.03 4.66 -7.91
C ALA A 120 10.59 4.70 -8.45
N VAL A 121 10.39 5.24 -9.66
CA VAL A 121 9.08 5.25 -10.34
C VAL A 121 8.55 3.82 -10.54
N TYR A 122 9.39 2.94 -11.09
CA TYR A 122 9.02 1.55 -11.34
C TYR A 122 8.60 0.81 -10.06
N THR A 123 9.41 0.94 -9.01
CA THR A 123 9.14 0.26 -7.73
C THR A 123 7.91 0.83 -7.05
N SER A 124 7.66 2.14 -7.15
CA SER A 124 6.47 2.77 -6.57
C SER A 124 5.17 2.29 -7.22
N LEU A 125 5.19 2.00 -8.52
CA LEU A 125 4.00 1.60 -9.28
C LEU A 125 3.79 0.09 -9.37
N THR A 126 4.86 -0.69 -9.25
CA THR A 126 4.80 -2.16 -9.41
C THR A 126 5.11 -2.93 -8.14
N GLY A 127 5.84 -2.33 -7.19
CA GLY A 127 6.40 -3.02 -6.03
C GLY A 127 7.67 -3.82 -6.32
N HIS A 128 8.21 -3.76 -7.55
CA HIS A 128 9.40 -4.50 -7.95
C HIS A 128 10.57 -3.56 -8.21
N ASP A 129 11.76 -3.96 -7.76
CA ASP A 129 13.01 -3.30 -8.11
C ASP A 129 13.66 -3.99 -9.32
N ARG A 130 14.05 -3.20 -10.33
CA ARG A 130 14.79 -3.68 -11.51
C ARG A 130 16.30 -3.66 -11.30
N GLY A 131 16.80 -3.00 -10.25
CA GLY A 131 18.24 -2.81 -9.99
C GLY A 131 18.95 -1.97 -11.06
N GLU A 132 18.23 -1.40 -12.02
CA GLU A 132 18.79 -0.63 -13.12
C GLU A 132 19.09 0.81 -12.70
N ASN A 133 20.15 1.38 -13.29
CA ASN A 133 20.47 2.79 -13.17
C ASN A 133 19.97 3.51 -14.43
N GLY A 134 18.82 4.16 -14.33
CA GLY A 134 18.09 4.78 -15.43
C GLY A 134 17.34 3.77 -16.32
N GLY A 135 16.75 4.27 -17.40
CA GLY A 135 16.14 3.44 -18.45
C GLY A 135 14.67 3.71 -18.70
N GLY A 136 14.18 3.18 -19.83
CA GLY A 136 12.79 3.28 -20.25
C GLY A 136 11.94 2.06 -19.88
N ALA A 137 10.66 2.18 -20.20
CA ALA A 137 9.73 1.05 -20.23
C ALA A 137 10.22 -0.05 -21.19
N LYS A 138 10.08 -1.31 -20.76
CA LYS A 138 10.46 -2.50 -21.52
C LYS A 138 9.27 -3.45 -21.67
N PRO A 139 9.19 -4.24 -22.75
CA PRO A 139 8.16 -5.29 -22.90
C PRO A 139 8.23 -6.38 -21.82
N THR A 140 9.36 -6.50 -21.11
CA THR A 140 9.56 -7.47 -20.03
C THR A 140 9.20 -6.92 -18.65
N ASP A 141 8.69 -5.68 -18.56
CA ASP A 141 8.34 -5.06 -17.30
C ASP A 141 7.15 -5.75 -16.61
N ILE A 142 7.10 -5.67 -15.29
CA ILE A 142 5.90 -5.99 -14.53
C ILE A 142 4.80 -5.02 -14.95
N PRO A 143 3.58 -5.50 -15.23
CA PRO A 143 2.51 -4.67 -15.77
C PRO A 143 2.07 -3.62 -14.75
N ALA A 144 1.63 -2.47 -15.25
CA ALA A 144 0.97 -1.47 -14.41
C ALA A 144 -0.26 -2.06 -13.70
N MET A 145 -0.59 -1.51 -12.51
CA MET A 145 -1.78 -1.94 -11.75
C MET A 145 -3.06 -1.95 -12.60
N GLY A 146 -3.24 -0.93 -13.45
CA GLY A 146 -4.37 -0.86 -14.37
C GLY A 146 -4.36 -1.95 -15.45
N SER A 147 -3.19 -2.33 -15.96
CA SER A 147 -3.04 -3.43 -16.92
C SER A 147 -3.37 -4.79 -16.31
N VAL A 148 -2.96 -5.01 -15.05
CA VAL A 148 -3.36 -6.19 -14.28
C VAL A 148 -4.89 -6.24 -14.11
N LEU A 149 -5.50 -5.11 -13.71
CA LEU A 149 -6.96 -5.03 -13.58
C LEU A 149 -7.67 -5.26 -14.91
N ALA A 150 -7.17 -4.69 -16.01
CA ALA A 150 -7.71 -4.91 -17.36
C ALA A 150 -7.71 -6.39 -17.76
N ARG A 151 -6.70 -7.16 -17.34
CA ARG A 151 -6.58 -8.59 -17.64
C ARG A 151 -7.53 -9.47 -16.85
N TYR A 152 -7.69 -9.19 -15.55
CA TYR A 152 -8.44 -10.05 -14.62
C TYR A 152 -9.88 -9.58 -14.39
N ARG A 153 -10.17 -8.32 -14.66
CA ARG A 153 -11.49 -7.70 -14.54
C ARG A 153 -11.78 -6.79 -15.75
N PRO A 154 -11.85 -7.37 -16.96
CA PRO A 154 -12.23 -6.59 -18.14
C PRO A 154 -13.64 -6.02 -17.97
N PRO A 155 -13.91 -4.83 -18.53
CA PRO A 155 -15.23 -4.22 -18.50
C PRO A 155 -16.26 -5.10 -19.22
N LEU A 156 -17.49 -5.11 -18.70
CA LEU A 156 -18.60 -5.88 -19.28
C LEU A 156 -19.23 -5.21 -20.51
N GLY A 157 -18.88 -3.95 -20.78
CA GLY A 157 -19.39 -3.16 -21.90
C GLY A 157 -18.27 -2.51 -22.71
N ALA A 158 -18.65 -1.66 -23.67
CA ALA A 158 -17.72 -0.89 -24.50
C ALA A 158 -17.11 0.27 -23.71
N SER A 159 -16.23 -0.04 -22.75
CA SER A 159 -15.43 0.95 -22.03
C SER A 159 -13.96 0.54 -22.03
N VAL A 160 -13.09 1.53 -21.79
CA VAL A 160 -11.65 1.29 -21.71
C VAL A 160 -11.31 0.83 -20.29
N PRO A 161 -10.61 -0.31 -20.11
CA PRO A 161 -10.32 -0.86 -18.79
C PRO A 161 -9.28 -0.05 -17.99
N PHE A 162 -8.37 0.64 -18.68
CA PHE A 162 -7.27 1.36 -18.07
C PHE A 162 -6.93 2.61 -18.88
N VAL A 163 -6.95 3.76 -18.22
CA VAL A 163 -6.67 5.07 -18.80
C VAL A 163 -5.53 5.73 -18.04
N SER A 164 -4.63 6.39 -18.77
CA SER A 164 -3.53 7.18 -18.20
C SER A 164 -3.61 8.62 -18.71
N MET A 165 -3.47 9.58 -17.79
CA MET A 165 -3.62 11.02 -18.05
C MET A 165 -2.62 11.84 -17.21
N PRO A 166 -2.29 13.09 -17.59
CA PRO A 166 -2.64 13.76 -18.84
C PRO A 166 -1.52 13.69 -19.89
N TYR A 167 -0.40 13.00 -19.61
CA TYR A 167 0.69 12.83 -20.55
C TYR A 167 1.43 11.50 -20.33
N VAL A 168 2.19 11.08 -21.34
CA VAL A 168 3.14 9.98 -21.19
C VAL A 168 4.36 10.50 -20.44
N THR A 169 4.59 9.96 -19.24
CA THR A 169 5.75 10.29 -18.41
C THR A 169 7.04 9.80 -19.07
N LYS A 170 8.12 10.58 -18.94
CA LYS A 170 9.41 10.32 -19.59
C LYS A 170 10.55 10.50 -18.61
N GLU A 171 11.62 9.74 -18.83
CA GLU A 171 12.83 9.84 -18.03
C GLU A 171 13.66 11.03 -18.50
N GLY A 172 13.64 12.12 -17.73
CA GLY A 172 14.25 13.39 -18.12
C GLY A 172 13.57 14.08 -19.31
N ALA A 173 14.09 15.24 -19.69
CA ALA A 173 13.56 16.01 -20.81
C ALA A 173 13.82 15.27 -22.13
N GLY A 174 12.77 14.79 -22.78
CA GLY A 174 12.85 14.13 -24.10
C GLY A 174 13.36 12.68 -24.07
N GLY A 175 13.60 12.10 -22.89
CA GLY A 175 14.04 10.71 -22.78
C GLY A 175 12.93 9.68 -23.03
N PRO A 176 13.23 8.39 -22.81
CA PRO A 176 12.29 7.32 -23.08
C PRO A 176 11.07 7.37 -22.16
N PRO A 177 9.93 6.74 -22.53
CA PRO A 177 8.80 6.58 -21.63
C PRO A 177 9.23 5.90 -20.33
N GLN A 178 8.70 6.37 -19.21
CA GLN A 178 9.03 5.79 -17.92
C GLN A 178 8.44 4.39 -17.73
N PRO A 179 9.14 3.51 -17.01
CA PRO A 179 8.64 2.18 -16.69
C PRO A 179 7.49 2.23 -15.68
N GLY A 180 6.74 1.14 -15.57
CA GLY A 180 5.66 0.96 -14.57
C GLY A 180 4.27 1.47 -14.99
N PHE A 181 4.15 2.10 -16.17
CA PHE A 181 2.88 2.63 -16.70
C PHE A 181 2.25 1.76 -17.80
N PHE A 182 2.95 0.74 -18.29
CA PHE A 182 2.58 -0.04 -19.47
C PHE A 182 2.18 -1.48 -19.14
N GLY A 183 1.66 -2.21 -20.14
CA GLY A 183 1.22 -3.60 -20.03
C GLY A 183 2.36 -4.60 -19.84
N GLY A 184 3.61 -4.23 -20.16
CA GLY A 184 4.79 -5.05 -19.91
C GLY A 184 4.63 -6.48 -20.45
N ILE A 185 4.88 -7.48 -19.60
CA ILE A 185 4.76 -8.91 -19.94
C ILE A 185 3.36 -9.35 -20.40
N LEU A 186 2.30 -8.57 -20.14
CA LEU A 186 0.96 -8.85 -20.68
C LEU A 186 0.82 -8.45 -22.15
N GLY A 187 1.75 -7.64 -22.66
CA GLY A 187 1.76 -7.16 -24.04
C GLY A 187 1.01 -5.85 -24.24
N ARG A 188 1.21 -5.25 -25.41
CA ARG A 188 0.71 -3.91 -25.76
C ARG A 188 -0.81 -3.79 -25.78
N SER A 189 -1.54 -4.90 -25.92
CA SER A 189 -3.01 -4.90 -25.83
C SER A 189 -3.53 -4.54 -24.43
N PHE A 190 -2.66 -4.55 -23.41
CA PHE A 190 -2.97 -4.13 -22.04
C PHE A 190 -2.29 -2.81 -21.65
N ASP A 191 -1.70 -2.09 -22.61
CA ASP A 191 -1.23 -0.72 -22.37
C ASP A 191 -2.43 0.19 -22.04
N PRO A 192 -2.26 1.24 -21.21
CA PRO A 192 -3.32 2.20 -20.97
C PRO A 192 -3.71 2.93 -22.26
N MET A 193 -4.97 3.33 -22.36
CA MET A 193 -5.32 4.41 -23.28
C MET A 193 -4.82 5.72 -22.70
N PHE A 194 -3.93 6.39 -23.44
CA PHE A 194 -3.46 7.71 -23.06
C PHE A 194 -4.43 8.79 -23.55
N VAL A 195 -4.91 9.63 -22.63
CA VAL A 195 -5.69 10.84 -22.95
C VAL A 195 -4.78 12.04 -22.68
N LEU A 196 -4.30 12.64 -23.78
CA LEU A 196 -3.21 13.63 -23.73
C LEU A 196 -3.68 15.08 -23.78
N ARG A 197 -4.95 15.31 -24.12
CA ARG A 197 -5.61 16.61 -24.21
C ARG A 197 -7.09 16.41 -23.93
N ASN A 198 -7.67 17.34 -23.18
CA ASN A 198 -9.12 17.56 -23.12
C ASN A 198 -9.46 18.73 -24.05
#